data_AF-A0A3E0HDR4-F1
#
_entry.id   AF-A0A3E0HDR4-F1
#
_cell.length_a   1.000
_cell.length_b   1.000
_cell.length_c   1.000
_cell.angle_alpha   90.00
_cell.angle_beta   90.00
_cell.angle_gamma   90.00
#
_symmetry.space_group_name_H-M   'P 1'
#
loop_
_entity.id
_entity.type
_entity.pdbx_description
1 polymer ?
#
loop_
_entity_poly.entity_id
_entity_poly.type
_entity_poly.pdbx_seq_one_letter_code
_entity_poly.pdbx_strand_id
1 'polypeptide(L)'
;MKYLLYSFLALGISCGIPKKNSETKVTEPIEKETIIEEEEEVAKPVTPQNELIVVLKNAKSIDDVKSLIKNSGLTWSKMAYETDASKIAIVEVPEGKREFWINKLQESGEFRSVNSNSEENLTDIISEEKNNLLRIIKTQCFGDCPVYTVSIDKEGNVVYNGVKYVLEKGIREFTLSEKQLKELTDKLNKKDFKSFKDAYNNPKIPDLSSTYIVHNGKQILIRLWKDIPDELIDVHEYIDGILLDKKFIE
;
A
#
# COMPACT_ATOMS: atom_id res chain seq x y z
N MET A 1 14.36 -35.63 39.35
CA MET A 1 14.75 -35.12 40.69
C MET A 1 14.65 -33.60 40.68
N LYS A 2 13.81 -33.05 41.58
CA LYS A 2 13.75 -31.67 42.16
C LYS A 2 13.76 -30.47 41.18
N TYR A 3 12.64 -29.77 40.92
CA TYR A 3 11.84 -28.85 41.78
C TYR A 3 12.62 -27.71 42.44
N LEU A 4 12.19 -26.45 42.21
CA LEU A 4 11.87 -25.49 43.29
C LEU A 4 11.07 -24.28 42.76
N LEU A 5 9.78 -24.28 43.12
CA LEU A 5 8.88 -23.14 43.27
C LEU A 5 9.29 -22.31 44.49
N TYR A 6 9.03 -21.00 44.47
CA TYR A 6 8.76 -20.25 45.69
C TYR A 6 7.65 -19.21 45.48
N SER A 7 6.54 -19.46 46.17
CA SER A 7 5.44 -18.56 46.48
C SER A 7 5.26 -18.64 48.00
N PHE A 8 5.20 -17.51 48.70
CA PHE A 8 4.68 -17.33 50.07
C PHE A 8 4.53 -15.80 50.28
N LEU A 9 3.59 -15.22 51.03
CA LEU A 9 2.28 -15.59 51.60
C LEU A 9 1.75 -14.32 52.30
N ALA A 10 0.43 -14.22 52.43
CA ALA A 10 -0.34 -13.13 53.04
C ALA A 10 -0.18 -12.95 54.56
N LEU A 11 -0.70 -11.85 55.13
CA LEU A 11 -1.80 -11.82 56.13
C LEU A 11 -1.96 -10.46 56.86
N GLY A 12 -3.22 -10.14 57.23
CA GLY A 12 -3.61 -9.14 58.25
C GLY A 12 -4.93 -8.42 57.92
N ILE A 13 -6.13 -8.94 58.26
CA ILE A 13 -6.95 -8.68 59.48
C ILE A 13 -7.41 -7.20 59.57
N SER A 14 -8.60 -6.74 59.96
CA SER A 14 -9.98 -7.21 60.23
C SER A 14 -10.70 -6.03 60.94
N CYS A 15 -11.95 -5.73 60.54
CA CYS A 15 -13.07 -5.08 61.28
C CYS A 15 -12.90 -3.80 62.13
N GLY A 16 -13.84 -2.85 61.91
CA GLY A 16 -14.32 -1.90 62.92
C GLY A 16 -15.37 -0.90 62.39
N ILE A 17 -16.66 -1.10 62.68
CA ILE A 17 -17.75 -0.11 62.53
C ILE A 17 -18.07 0.45 63.93
N PRO A 18 -18.42 1.74 64.07
CA PRO A 18 -19.70 2.07 64.71
C PRO A 18 -20.53 3.17 64.00
N LYS A 19 -21.83 3.14 64.31
CA LYS A 19 -22.95 3.94 63.79
C LYS A 19 -23.19 5.25 64.58
N LYS A 20 -23.91 6.17 63.89
CA LYS A 20 -25.13 6.91 64.31
C LYS A 20 -25.03 8.38 64.80
N ASN A 21 -25.70 9.23 64.00
CA ASN A 21 -26.56 10.42 64.25
C ASN A 21 -26.19 11.52 65.27
N SER A 22 -26.23 12.76 64.76
CA SER A 22 -26.98 13.87 65.38
C SER A 22 -27.46 14.87 64.32
N GLU A 23 -28.78 15.07 64.28
CA GLU A 23 -29.58 16.23 63.84
C GLU A 23 -28.97 17.59 64.30
N THR A 24 -29.27 18.81 63.81
CA THR A 24 -30.06 19.42 62.73
C THR A 24 -29.72 20.93 62.78
N LYS A 25 -29.51 21.64 61.65
CA LYS A 25 -30.12 22.97 61.39
C LYS A 25 -29.73 23.57 60.03
N VAL A 26 -30.77 24.14 59.42
CA VAL A 26 -30.93 24.71 58.09
C VAL A 26 -30.29 26.10 57.97
N THR A 27 -29.65 26.37 56.84
CA THR A 27 -29.67 27.67 56.13
C THR A 27 -29.32 27.42 54.65
N GLU A 28 -30.30 27.64 53.77
CA GLU A 28 -30.15 27.87 52.33
C GLU A 28 -29.63 29.30 52.06
N PRO A 29 -29.26 29.71 50.82
CA PRO A 29 -29.01 28.95 49.58
C PRO A 29 -27.68 29.36 48.90
N ILE A 30 -27.26 28.66 47.85
CA ILE A 30 -26.75 29.25 46.58
C ILE A 30 -26.78 28.15 45.52
N GLU A 31 -27.61 28.42 44.54
CA GLU A 31 -27.88 27.72 43.29
C GLU A 31 -26.60 27.58 42.45
N LYS A 32 -26.25 26.35 42.10
CA LYS A 32 -25.43 26.05 40.93
C LYS A 32 -26.10 24.90 40.19
N GLU A 33 -26.94 25.27 39.23
CA GLU A 33 -27.33 24.39 38.15
C GLU A 33 -26.05 23.81 37.53
N THR A 34 -25.89 22.50 37.68
CA THR A 34 -24.87 21.77 36.92
C THR A 34 -25.59 21.30 35.68
N ILE A 35 -25.42 22.07 34.60
CA ILE A 35 -25.81 21.66 33.25
C ILE A 35 -24.99 20.41 32.94
N ILE A 36 -25.66 19.27 32.85
CA ILE A 36 -25.08 18.06 32.26
C ILE A 36 -25.12 18.32 30.76
N GLU A 37 -24.00 18.75 30.20
CA GLU A 37 -23.78 18.67 28.75
C GLU A 37 -23.72 17.19 28.41
N GLU A 38 -24.80 16.67 27.81
CA GLU A 38 -24.77 15.42 27.07
C GLU A 38 -23.79 15.64 25.92
N GLU A 39 -22.60 15.05 26.06
CA GLU A 39 -21.62 14.92 24.99
C GLU A 39 -22.28 14.05 23.90
N GLU A 40 -22.84 14.70 22.88
CA GLU A 40 -23.25 14.02 21.65
C GLU A 40 -22.04 13.24 21.12
N GLU A 41 -22.07 11.92 21.25
CA GLU A 41 -21.17 11.04 20.51
C GLU A 41 -21.40 11.32 19.02
N VAL A 42 -20.49 12.11 18.44
CA VAL A 42 -20.37 12.27 16.99
C VAL A 42 -20.12 10.87 16.44
N ALA A 43 -21.19 10.25 15.91
CA ALA A 43 -21.13 8.96 15.27
C ALA A 43 -20.04 9.01 14.20
N LYS A 44 -18.94 8.27 14.41
CA LYS A 44 -17.91 8.08 13.40
C LYS A 44 -18.59 7.62 12.11
N PRO A 45 -18.26 8.19 10.94
CA PRO A 45 -18.91 7.82 9.69
C PRO A 45 -18.76 6.32 9.48
N VAL A 46 -19.88 5.59 9.51
CA VAL A 46 -19.90 4.16 9.22
C VAL A 46 -19.49 4.00 7.76
N THR A 47 -18.30 3.44 7.52
CA THR A 47 -17.81 3.21 6.17
C THR A 47 -18.80 2.28 5.45
N PRO A 48 -19.27 2.62 4.23
CA PRO A 48 -20.25 1.81 3.54
C PRO A 48 -19.76 0.38 3.35
N GLN A 49 -20.52 -0.59 3.86
CA GLN A 49 -20.18 -2.02 3.77
C GLN A 49 -20.19 -2.56 2.33
N ASN A 50 -20.56 -1.76 1.34
CA ASN A 50 -20.66 -2.18 -0.05
C ASN A 50 -19.63 -1.47 -0.95
N GLU A 51 -18.56 -0.94 -0.38
CA GLU A 51 -17.48 -0.29 -1.14
C GLU A 51 -16.20 -1.13 -1.17
N LEU A 52 -15.49 -1.04 -2.28
CA LEU A 52 -14.17 -1.63 -2.52
C LEU A 52 -13.16 -0.53 -2.83
N ILE A 53 -11.94 -0.70 -2.32
CA ILE A 53 -10.77 0.06 -2.75
C ILE A 53 -10.12 -0.71 -3.89
N VAL A 54 -10.02 -0.09 -5.06
CA VAL A 54 -9.37 -0.68 -6.23
C VAL A 54 -8.11 0.11 -6.56
N VAL A 55 -6.99 -0.60 -6.74
CA VAL A 55 -5.74 -0.01 -7.22
C VAL A 55 -5.49 -0.49 -8.63
N LEU A 56 -5.44 0.44 -9.58
CA LEU A 56 -5.26 0.10 -10.99
C LEU A 56 -3.88 -0.52 -11.21
N LYS A 57 -3.83 -1.55 -12.05
CA LYS A 57 -2.56 -2.14 -12.52
C LYS A 57 -1.78 -1.20 -13.42
N ASN A 58 -2.50 -0.45 -14.26
CA ASN A 58 -1.94 0.58 -15.14
C ASN A 58 -2.69 1.90 -14.93
N ALA A 59 -2.02 2.91 -14.39
CA ALA A 59 -2.63 4.21 -14.16
C ALA A 59 -3.10 4.91 -15.46
N LYS A 60 -2.65 4.48 -16.65
CA LYS A 60 -3.09 5.04 -17.93
C LYS A 60 -4.36 4.38 -18.51
N SER A 61 -4.83 3.26 -17.95
CA SER A 61 -6.04 2.56 -18.43
C SER A 61 -7.33 2.97 -17.70
N ILE A 62 -7.37 4.13 -17.04
CA ILE A 62 -8.52 4.54 -16.20
C ILE A 62 -9.86 4.55 -16.95
N ASP A 63 -9.87 4.93 -18.22
CA ASP A 63 -11.11 4.99 -19.00
C ASP A 63 -11.65 3.60 -19.34
N ASP A 64 -10.76 2.68 -19.71
CA ASP A 64 -11.09 1.26 -19.94
C ASP A 64 -11.59 0.61 -18.63
N VAL A 65 -10.91 0.89 -17.51
CA VAL A 65 -11.30 0.40 -16.19
C VAL A 65 -12.66 0.95 -15.77
N LYS A 66 -12.93 2.25 -15.95
CA LYS A 66 -14.25 2.84 -15.68
C LYS A 66 -15.34 2.19 -16.53
N SER A 67 -15.03 1.87 -17.78
CA SER A 67 -15.94 1.15 -18.68
C SER A 67 -16.20 -0.28 -18.21
N LEU A 68 -15.16 -1.00 -17.76
CA LEU A 68 -15.28 -2.33 -17.16
C LEU A 68 -16.18 -2.30 -15.91
N ILE A 69 -15.96 -1.35 -15.00
CA ILE A 69 -16.77 -1.17 -13.78
C ILE A 69 -18.23 -0.94 -14.16
N LYS A 70 -18.51 0.02 -15.04
CA LYS A 70 -19.87 0.34 -15.49
C LYS A 70 -20.55 -0.85 -16.17
N ASN A 71 -19.87 -1.52 -17.09
CA ASN A 71 -20.41 -2.67 -17.84
C ASN A 71 -20.63 -3.90 -16.95
N SER A 72 -19.93 -3.96 -15.82
CA SER A 72 -20.10 -4.97 -14.78
C SER A 72 -21.30 -4.69 -13.85
N GLY A 73 -22.03 -3.58 -14.06
CA GLY A 73 -23.14 -3.17 -13.20
C GLY A 73 -22.68 -2.59 -11.85
N LEU A 74 -21.44 -2.13 -11.77
CA LEU A 74 -20.85 -1.50 -10.59
C LEU A 74 -20.84 0.02 -10.74
N THR A 75 -20.73 0.73 -9.62
CA THR A 75 -20.70 2.20 -9.60
C THR A 75 -19.31 2.69 -9.24
N TRP A 76 -18.76 3.60 -10.05
CA TRP A 76 -17.53 4.31 -9.73
C TRP A 76 -17.84 5.49 -8.82
N SER A 77 -17.49 5.40 -7.54
CA SER A 77 -17.86 6.42 -6.56
C SER A 77 -16.95 7.63 -6.64
N LYS A 78 -15.64 7.45 -6.42
CA LYS A 78 -14.66 8.54 -6.46
C LYS A 78 -13.23 8.05 -6.64
N MET A 79 -12.35 8.99 -7.00
CA MET A 79 -10.91 8.81 -6.85
C MET A 79 -10.49 9.11 -5.42
N ALA A 80 -9.69 8.24 -4.83
CA ALA A 80 -9.15 8.40 -3.49
C ALA A 80 -7.70 8.87 -3.49
N TYR A 81 -6.93 8.52 -4.52
CA TYR A 81 -5.55 8.97 -4.70
C TYR A 81 -5.13 8.85 -6.16
N GLU A 82 -4.41 9.87 -6.66
CA GLU A 82 -4.00 9.95 -8.06
C GLU A 82 -2.61 10.55 -8.22
N THR A 83 -1.81 9.87 -9.03
CA THR A 83 -0.54 10.33 -9.61
C THR A 83 -0.45 9.83 -11.06
N ASP A 84 0.64 10.18 -11.75
CA ASP A 84 0.91 9.64 -13.10
C ASP A 84 1.11 8.11 -13.05
N ALA A 85 1.67 7.59 -11.96
CA ALA A 85 2.00 6.18 -11.80
C ALA A 85 0.95 5.35 -11.06
N SER A 86 0.10 5.96 -10.23
CA SER A 86 -0.82 5.24 -9.35
C SER A 86 -2.19 5.88 -9.31
N LYS A 87 -3.23 5.04 -9.34
CA LYS A 87 -4.63 5.45 -9.25
C LYS A 87 -5.36 4.51 -8.32
N ILE A 88 -5.93 5.07 -7.26
CA ILE A 88 -6.72 4.38 -6.25
C ILE A 88 -8.12 4.96 -6.31
N ALA A 89 -9.12 4.11 -6.49
CA ALA A 89 -10.51 4.50 -6.58
C ALA A 89 -11.37 3.72 -5.58
N ILE A 90 -12.53 4.30 -5.26
CA ILE A 90 -13.60 3.64 -4.52
C ILE A 90 -14.68 3.22 -5.51
N VAL A 91 -15.05 1.94 -5.46
CA VAL A 91 -16.09 1.34 -6.29
C VAL A 91 -17.16 0.74 -5.39
N GLU A 92 -18.40 1.13 -5.64
CA GLU A 92 -19.58 0.54 -5.01
C GLU A 92 -19.98 -0.75 -5.72
N VAL A 93 -20.27 -1.76 -4.89
CA VAL A 93 -20.75 -3.08 -5.32
C VAL A 93 -22.13 -3.38 -4.73
N PRO A 94 -22.89 -4.32 -5.31
CA PRO A 94 -24.15 -4.76 -4.72
C PRO A 94 -23.96 -5.30 -3.30
N GLU A 95 -24.94 -5.02 -2.44
CA GLU A 95 -24.96 -5.48 -1.05
C GLU A 95 -24.79 -7.01 -0.97
N GLY A 96 -24.00 -7.48 -0.01
CA GLY A 96 -23.72 -8.91 0.18
C GLY A 96 -22.88 -9.57 -0.92
N LYS A 97 -22.39 -8.82 -1.93
CA LYS A 97 -21.57 -9.37 -3.04
C LYS A 97 -20.10 -8.95 -2.98
N ARG A 98 -19.63 -8.46 -1.84
CA ARG A 98 -18.28 -7.90 -1.68
C ARG A 98 -17.19 -8.90 -2.08
N GLU A 99 -17.17 -10.07 -1.44
CA GLU A 99 -16.15 -11.11 -1.68
C GLU A 99 -16.17 -11.63 -3.12
N PHE A 100 -17.38 -11.81 -3.68
CA PHE A 100 -17.54 -12.16 -5.09
C PHE A 100 -16.87 -11.15 -6.02
N TRP A 101 -17.08 -9.85 -5.78
CA TRP A 101 -16.49 -8.81 -6.61
C TRP A 101 -15.01 -8.57 -6.36
N ILE A 102 -14.51 -8.81 -5.14
CA ILE A 102 -13.06 -8.83 -4.88
C ILE A 102 -12.40 -9.87 -5.80
N ASN A 103 -12.87 -11.11 -5.77
CA ASN A 103 -12.30 -12.18 -6.60
C ASN A 103 -12.45 -11.88 -8.10
N LYS A 104 -13.65 -11.51 -8.55
CA LYS A 104 -13.93 -11.26 -9.97
C LYS A 104 -13.15 -10.07 -10.54
N LEU A 105 -13.01 -8.97 -9.79
CA LEU A 105 -12.21 -7.84 -10.24
C LEU A 105 -10.72 -8.20 -10.24
N GLN A 106 -10.23 -8.95 -9.26
CA GLN A 106 -8.83 -9.37 -9.24
C GLN A 106 -8.48 -10.32 -10.40
N GLU A 107 -9.39 -11.23 -10.76
CA GLU A 107 -9.27 -12.12 -11.92
C GLU A 107 -9.29 -11.38 -13.27
N SER A 108 -9.85 -10.17 -13.34
CA SER A 108 -9.86 -9.37 -14.58
C SER A 108 -8.46 -8.98 -15.04
N GLY A 109 -7.49 -8.94 -14.12
CA GLY A 109 -6.11 -8.54 -14.41
C GLY A 109 -5.91 -7.04 -14.61
N GLU A 110 -6.96 -6.21 -14.46
CA GLU A 110 -6.90 -4.74 -14.57
C GLU A 110 -6.47 -4.04 -13.27
N PHE A 111 -6.55 -4.76 -12.15
CA PHE A 111 -6.26 -4.23 -10.83
C PHE A 111 -4.99 -4.88 -10.27
N ARG A 112 -4.15 -4.04 -9.64
CA ARG A 112 -3.00 -4.48 -8.87
C ARG A 112 -3.44 -5.08 -7.53
N SER A 113 -4.46 -4.49 -6.92
CA SER A 113 -5.13 -5.00 -5.72
C SER A 113 -6.58 -4.54 -5.66
N VAL A 114 -7.41 -5.35 -5.01
CA VAL A 114 -8.83 -5.08 -4.74
C VAL A 114 -9.08 -5.42 -3.28
N ASN A 115 -9.50 -4.44 -2.48
CA ASN A 115 -9.63 -4.58 -1.04
C ASN A 115 -11.01 -4.10 -0.57
N SER A 116 -11.45 -4.58 0.59
CA SER A 116 -12.63 -4.00 1.25
C SER A 116 -12.35 -2.56 1.70
N ASN A 117 -13.32 -1.66 1.52
CA ASN A 117 -13.15 -0.28 1.98
C ASN A 117 -13.25 -0.16 3.51
N SER A 118 -12.25 0.45 4.12
CA SER A 118 -12.22 0.97 5.49
C SER A 118 -11.28 2.17 5.54
N GLU A 119 -11.43 3.06 6.53
CA GLU A 119 -10.53 4.21 6.69
C GLU A 119 -9.07 3.77 6.88
N GLU A 120 -8.87 2.69 7.66
CA GLU A 120 -7.57 2.07 7.91
C GLU A 120 -6.95 1.53 6.61
N ASN A 121 -7.66 0.63 5.91
CA ASN A 121 -7.16 0.04 4.66
C ASN A 121 -6.84 1.10 3.61
N LEU A 122 -7.69 2.13 3.48
CA LEU A 122 -7.46 3.19 2.50
C LEU A 122 -6.21 4.00 2.85
N THR A 123 -6.05 4.33 4.13
CA THR A 123 -4.88 5.05 4.63
C THR A 123 -3.61 4.24 4.39
N ASP A 124 -3.63 2.95 4.71
CA ASP A 124 -2.50 2.04 4.55
C ASP A 124 -2.07 1.95 3.08
N ILE A 125 -3.01 1.68 2.16
CA ILE A 125 -2.70 1.57 0.72
C ILE A 125 -2.14 2.89 0.17
N ILE A 126 -2.70 4.04 0.57
CA ILE A 126 -2.18 5.35 0.15
C ILE A 126 -0.78 5.59 0.74
N SER A 127 -0.55 5.16 1.99
CA SER A 127 0.75 5.31 2.66
C SER A 127 1.82 4.46 1.98
N GLU A 128 1.50 3.22 1.58
CA GLU A 128 2.40 2.34 0.82
C GLU A 128 2.81 2.98 -0.51
N GLU A 129 1.86 3.57 -1.24
CA GLU A 129 2.18 4.26 -2.50
C GLU A 129 3.06 5.50 -2.28
N LYS A 130 2.80 6.27 -1.22
CA LYS A 130 3.64 7.42 -0.85
C LYS A 130 5.02 7.01 -0.35
N ASN A 131 5.13 5.82 0.23
CA ASN A 131 6.36 5.27 0.77
C ASN A 131 7.19 4.52 -0.26
N ASN A 132 6.65 4.26 -1.46
CA ASN A 132 7.42 3.67 -2.53
C ASN A 132 8.58 4.59 -2.95
N LEU A 133 9.81 4.10 -2.78
CA LEU A 133 11.01 4.75 -3.30
C LEU A 133 11.18 4.45 -4.78
N LEU A 134 11.13 3.18 -5.18
CA LEU A 134 11.29 2.76 -6.55
C LEU A 134 10.39 1.57 -6.83
N ARG A 135 9.87 1.48 -8.05
CA ARG A 135 9.31 0.24 -8.58
C ARG A 135 9.72 0.02 -10.01
N ILE A 136 10.21 -1.19 -10.31
CA ILE A 136 10.53 -1.63 -11.66
C ILE A 136 9.59 -2.78 -12.05
N ILE A 137 8.98 -2.68 -13.22
CA ILE A 137 8.11 -3.71 -13.78
C ILE A 137 8.67 -4.11 -15.13
N LYS A 138 9.07 -5.38 -15.31
CA LYS A 138 9.48 -5.95 -16.60
C LYS A 138 8.38 -6.87 -17.12
N THR A 139 7.94 -6.60 -18.34
CA THR A 139 6.88 -7.34 -19.02
C THR A 139 7.47 -8.34 -20.02
N GLN A 140 6.65 -9.31 -20.43
CA GLN A 140 7.04 -10.32 -21.40
C GLN A 140 7.50 -9.73 -22.74
N CYS A 141 8.46 -10.43 -23.35
CA CYS A 141 8.84 -10.29 -24.75
C CYS A 141 8.43 -11.57 -25.50
N PHE A 142 8.77 -11.70 -26.79
CA PHE A 142 8.50 -12.95 -27.53
C PHE A 142 9.50 -14.07 -27.24
N GLY A 143 10.67 -13.74 -26.69
CA GLY A 143 11.65 -14.70 -26.19
C GLY A 143 11.58 -14.89 -24.68
N ASP A 144 12.72 -15.26 -24.10
CA ASP A 144 12.84 -15.65 -22.70
C ASP A 144 13.28 -14.47 -21.81
N CYS A 145 12.71 -13.29 -22.01
CA CYS A 145 13.02 -12.13 -21.18
C CYS A 145 12.41 -12.29 -19.78
N PRO A 146 13.15 -11.98 -18.70
CA PRO A 146 12.65 -12.10 -17.35
C PRO A 146 11.45 -11.18 -17.12
N VAL A 147 10.37 -11.75 -16.57
CA VAL A 147 9.14 -11.05 -16.21
C VAL A 147 9.04 -10.99 -14.70
N TYR A 148 9.11 -9.79 -14.15
CA TYR A 148 9.02 -9.57 -12.71
C TYR A 148 8.58 -8.14 -12.37
N THR A 149 8.20 -7.96 -11.12
CA THR A 149 8.08 -6.66 -10.48
C THR A 149 9.02 -6.61 -9.28
N VAL A 150 9.71 -5.50 -9.06
CA VAL A 150 10.43 -5.23 -7.81
C VAL A 150 9.99 -3.87 -7.28
N SER A 151 9.58 -3.82 -6.03
CA SER A 151 9.21 -2.60 -5.31
C SER A 151 10.15 -2.41 -4.14
N ILE A 152 10.63 -1.19 -3.95
CA ILE A 152 11.54 -0.79 -2.87
C ILE A 152 10.90 0.40 -2.16
N ASP A 153 10.76 0.33 -0.84
CA ASP A 153 10.28 1.45 -0.03
C ASP A 153 11.43 2.38 0.40
N LYS A 154 11.11 3.47 1.11
CA LYS A 154 12.10 4.46 1.56
C LYS A 154 13.03 3.95 2.65
N GLU A 155 12.64 2.88 3.34
CA GLU A 155 13.42 2.19 4.36
C GLU A 155 14.33 1.09 3.76
N GLY A 156 14.18 0.82 2.46
CA GLY A 156 14.97 -0.16 1.72
C GLY A 156 14.42 -1.58 1.79
N ASN A 157 13.20 -1.80 2.29
CA ASN A 157 12.54 -3.10 2.16
C ASN A 157 12.16 -3.32 0.69
N VAL A 158 12.43 -4.52 0.21
CA VAL A 158 12.26 -4.93 -1.17
C VAL A 158 11.26 -6.07 -1.24
N VAL A 159 10.26 -5.91 -2.10
CA VAL A 159 9.33 -6.96 -2.51
C VAL A 159 9.57 -7.24 -3.98
N TYR A 160 10.14 -8.41 -4.27
CA TYR A 160 10.31 -8.94 -5.62
C TYR A 160 9.21 -9.96 -5.91
N ASN A 161 8.60 -9.91 -7.09
CA ASN A 161 7.66 -10.91 -7.57
C ASN A 161 8.08 -11.39 -8.97
N GLY A 162 8.68 -12.57 -9.03
CA GLY A 162 9.10 -13.21 -10.27
C GLY A 162 7.96 -14.01 -10.92
N VAL A 163 7.74 -13.82 -12.22
CA VAL A 163 6.60 -14.42 -12.94
C VAL A 163 7.06 -15.49 -13.93
N LYS A 164 7.92 -15.12 -14.90
CA LYS A 164 8.31 -15.98 -16.02
C LYS A 164 9.74 -15.71 -16.44
N TYR A 165 10.46 -16.76 -16.87
CA TYR A 165 11.86 -16.67 -17.31
C TYR A 165 12.78 -16.03 -16.26
N VAL A 166 12.56 -16.39 -15.01
CA VAL A 166 13.33 -15.95 -13.83
C VAL A 166 13.74 -17.19 -13.06
N LEU A 167 14.84 -17.10 -12.30
CA LEU A 167 15.32 -18.17 -11.44
C LEU A 167 14.40 -18.37 -10.24
N GLU A 168 13.90 -17.28 -9.66
CA GLU A 168 13.03 -17.31 -8.50
C GLU A 168 11.63 -16.83 -8.86
N LYS A 169 10.63 -17.72 -8.78
CA LYS A 169 9.22 -17.38 -9.00
C LYS A 169 8.49 -17.05 -7.70
N GLY A 170 7.48 -16.19 -7.82
CA GLY A 170 6.65 -15.72 -6.73
C GLY A 170 7.32 -14.61 -5.91
N ILE A 171 6.73 -14.33 -4.76
CA ILE A 171 7.15 -13.25 -3.87
C ILE A 171 8.44 -13.63 -3.12
N ARG A 172 9.41 -12.72 -3.11
CA ARG A 172 10.62 -12.76 -2.28
C ARG A 172 10.80 -11.40 -1.63
N GLU A 173 11.12 -11.42 -0.34
CA GLU A 173 11.31 -10.22 0.44
C GLU A 173 12.73 -10.18 0.99
N PHE A 174 13.34 -9.01 0.97
CA PHE A 174 14.64 -8.75 1.58
C PHE A 174 14.80 -7.25 1.83
N THR A 175 15.79 -6.87 2.62
CA THR A 175 16.10 -5.45 2.86
C THR A 175 17.45 -5.12 2.22
N LEU A 176 17.54 -3.96 1.58
CA LEU A 176 18.80 -3.39 1.12
C LEU A 176 19.68 -3.06 2.32
N SER A 177 20.99 -3.31 2.20
CA SER A 177 21.94 -2.71 3.14
C SER A 177 21.89 -1.19 3.07
N GLU A 178 22.27 -0.50 4.15
CA GLU A 178 22.34 0.97 4.17
C GLU A 178 23.16 1.53 3.01
N LYS A 179 24.28 0.88 2.67
CA LYS A 179 25.11 1.25 1.52
C LYS A 179 24.34 1.14 0.21
N GLN A 180 23.58 0.06 0.02
CA GLN A 180 22.80 -0.14 -1.20
C GLN A 180 21.66 0.85 -1.33
N LEU A 181 20.92 1.08 -0.23
CA LEU A 181 19.84 2.05 -0.20
C LEU A 181 20.36 3.47 -0.47
N LYS A 182 21.50 3.83 0.13
CA LYS A 182 22.15 5.12 -0.12
C LYS A 182 22.54 5.27 -1.58
N GLU A 183 23.20 4.27 -2.16
CA GLU A 183 23.63 4.32 -3.56
C GLU A 183 22.44 4.39 -4.53
N LEU A 184 21.36 3.65 -4.26
CA LEU A 184 20.11 3.74 -5.02
C LEU A 184 19.52 5.16 -4.93
N THR A 185 19.45 5.71 -3.72
CA THR A 185 18.91 7.06 -3.47
C THR A 185 19.75 8.13 -4.16
N ASP A 186 21.08 8.01 -4.11
CA ASP A 186 22.00 8.91 -4.81
C ASP A 186 21.77 8.87 -6.33
N LYS A 187 21.60 7.67 -6.91
CA LYS A 187 21.30 7.49 -8.36
C LYS A 187 19.96 8.13 -8.75
N LEU A 188 18.91 7.91 -7.95
CA LEU A 188 17.58 8.50 -8.19
C LEU A 188 17.60 10.03 -8.09
N ASN A 189 18.42 10.59 -7.19
CA ASN A 189 18.51 12.02 -6.96
C ASN A 189 19.46 12.76 -7.92
N LYS A 190 20.21 12.05 -8.78
CA LYS A 190 21.09 12.68 -9.79
C LYS A 190 20.32 13.64 -10.70
N LYS A 191 19.04 13.35 -10.98
CA LYS A 191 18.18 14.14 -11.85
C LYS A 191 16.72 13.99 -11.46
N ASP A 192 15.98 15.09 -11.52
CA ASP A 192 14.53 15.05 -11.24
C ASP A 192 13.82 14.18 -12.28
N PHE A 193 13.14 13.12 -11.79
CA PHE A 193 12.37 12.20 -12.62
C PHE A 193 11.33 12.91 -13.48
N LYS A 194 10.77 14.03 -13.01
CA LYS A 194 9.79 14.82 -13.77
C LYS A 194 10.35 15.37 -15.08
N SER A 195 11.68 15.51 -15.18
CA SER A 195 12.34 16.00 -16.40
C SER A 195 12.45 14.95 -17.51
N PHE A 196 12.26 13.66 -17.20
CA PHE A 196 12.31 12.61 -18.20
C PHE A 196 11.03 12.54 -19.04
N LYS A 197 11.16 12.02 -20.26
CA LYS A 197 10.02 11.69 -21.11
C LYS A 197 9.20 10.58 -20.46
N ASP A 198 7.90 10.57 -20.73
CA ASP A 198 7.03 9.48 -20.25
C ASP A 198 7.32 8.14 -20.91
N ALA A 199 7.92 8.15 -22.11
CA ALA A 199 8.26 6.95 -22.85
C ALA A 199 9.52 7.11 -23.70
N TYR A 200 10.34 6.06 -23.69
CA TYR A 200 11.47 5.81 -24.57
C TYR A 200 11.19 4.50 -25.32
N ASN A 201 10.46 4.61 -26.43
CA ASN A 201 9.99 3.45 -27.19
C ASN A 201 10.07 3.69 -28.70
N ASN A 202 9.95 2.59 -29.46
CA ASN A 202 9.59 2.63 -30.87
C ASN A 202 8.43 1.66 -31.08
N PRO A 203 7.19 2.17 -31.21
CA PRO A 203 6.01 1.33 -31.40
C PRO A 203 6.07 0.42 -32.64
N LYS A 204 6.93 0.73 -33.62
CA LYS A 204 7.10 -0.06 -34.84
C LYS A 204 7.94 -1.32 -34.63
N ILE A 205 8.63 -1.45 -33.49
CA ILE A 205 9.43 -2.64 -33.19
C ILE A 205 8.56 -3.55 -32.31
N PRO A 206 8.06 -4.66 -32.87
CA PRO A 206 7.30 -5.63 -32.09
C PRO A 206 8.26 -6.36 -31.13
N ASP A 207 7.71 -7.23 -30.28
CA ASP A 207 8.46 -8.26 -29.56
C ASP A 207 9.37 -7.80 -28.41
N LEU A 208 9.67 -6.50 -28.27
CA LEU A 208 10.45 -5.96 -27.16
C LEU A 208 9.66 -5.94 -25.86
N SER A 209 10.29 -6.41 -24.77
CA SER A 209 9.80 -6.22 -23.41
C SER A 209 9.65 -4.74 -23.09
N SER A 210 8.65 -4.40 -22.28
CA SER A 210 8.56 -3.10 -21.62
C SER A 210 9.14 -3.17 -20.22
N THR A 211 9.99 -2.20 -19.89
CA THR A 211 10.44 -1.90 -18.54
C THR A 211 9.76 -0.61 -18.09
N TYR A 212 9.05 -0.64 -16.98
CA TYR A 212 8.49 0.56 -16.36
C TYR A 212 9.32 0.89 -15.13
N ILE A 213 9.75 2.14 -15.02
CA ILE A 213 10.42 2.67 -13.82
C ILE A 213 9.47 3.69 -13.19
N VAL A 214 9.12 3.45 -11.92
CA VAL A 214 8.25 4.32 -11.14
C VAL A 214 9.03 4.89 -9.97
N HIS A 215 9.03 6.22 -9.85
CA HIS A 215 9.65 6.95 -8.76
C HIS A 215 8.92 8.28 -8.56
N ASN A 216 8.69 8.68 -7.30
CA ASN A 216 8.03 9.94 -6.94
C ASN A 216 6.70 10.19 -7.69
N GLY A 217 5.88 9.13 -7.83
CA GLY A 217 4.56 9.21 -8.48
C GLY A 217 4.60 9.36 -10.01
N LYS A 218 5.79 9.38 -10.64
CA LYS A 218 5.95 9.35 -12.10
C LYS A 218 6.29 7.94 -12.57
N GLN A 219 5.73 7.55 -13.71
CA GLN A 219 6.06 6.32 -14.41
C GLN A 219 6.69 6.62 -15.77
N ILE A 220 7.81 5.96 -16.05
CA ILE A 220 8.53 6.04 -17.32
C ILE A 220 8.50 4.67 -17.98
N LEU A 221 8.08 4.61 -19.25
CA LEU A 221 8.13 3.41 -20.08
C LEU A 221 9.43 3.37 -20.89
N ILE A 222 10.20 2.29 -20.78
CA ILE A 222 11.37 2.01 -21.59
C ILE A 222 11.14 0.72 -22.37
N ARG A 223 11.13 0.80 -23.69
CA ARG A 223 11.19 -0.36 -24.60
C ARG A 223 12.49 -0.39 -25.40
N LEU A 224 13.15 0.75 -25.54
CA LEU A 224 14.44 0.88 -26.21
C LEU A 224 15.43 1.58 -25.31
N TRP A 225 16.59 0.96 -25.13
CA TRP A 225 17.70 1.48 -24.33
C TRP A 225 18.67 2.36 -25.15
N LYS A 226 18.35 2.60 -26.42
CA LYS A 226 19.12 3.49 -27.30
C LYS A 226 18.73 4.95 -27.06
N ASP A 227 19.72 5.82 -26.95
CA ASP A 227 19.56 7.28 -26.83
C ASP A 227 18.67 7.70 -25.62
N ILE A 228 18.72 6.92 -24.54
CA ILE A 228 18.04 7.27 -23.28
C ILE A 228 19.04 7.91 -22.30
N PRO A 229 18.57 8.70 -21.32
CA PRO A 229 19.44 9.29 -20.30
C PRO A 229 20.17 8.24 -19.46
N ASP A 230 21.47 8.43 -19.25
CA ASP A 230 22.33 7.55 -18.48
C ASP A 230 21.81 7.32 -17.05
N GLU A 231 21.11 8.30 -16.46
CA GLU A 231 20.56 8.16 -15.11
C GLU A 231 19.49 7.05 -15.03
N LEU A 232 18.73 6.81 -16.10
CA LEU A 232 17.76 5.71 -16.14
C LEU A 232 18.44 4.35 -16.34
N ILE A 233 19.55 4.33 -17.10
CA ILE A 233 20.38 3.12 -17.28
C ILE A 233 21.02 2.75 -15.94
N ASP A 234 21.65 3.72 -15.27
CA ASP A 234 22.32 3.55 -13.98
C ASP A 234 21.40 2.95 -12.91
N VAL A 235 20.15 3.43 -12.84
CA VAL A 235 19.14 2.91 -11.89
C VAL A 235 18.72 1.49 -12.28
N HIS A 236 18.48 1.24 -13.57
CA HIS A 236 18.08 -0.08 -14.04
C HIS A 236 19.16 -1.14 -13.77
N GLU A 237 20.39 -0.89 -14.22
CA GLU A 237 21.51 -1.81 -14.08
C GLU A 237 21.87 -2.05 -12.62
N TYR A 238 21.72 -1.04 -11.76
CA TYR A 238 21.96 -1.20 -10.33
C TYR A 238 21.00 -2.20 -9.69
N ILE A 239 19.70 -2.09 -9.99
CA ILE A 239 18.70 -3.03 -9.49
C ILE A 239 18.90 -4.42 -10.12
N ASP A 240 19.14 -4.50 -11.43
CA ASP A 240 19.39 -5.79 -12.08
C ASP A 240 20.63 -6.48 -11.50
N GLY A 241 21.71 -5.74 -11.17
CA GLY A 241 22.87 -6.26 -10.46
C GLY A 241 22.54 -6.86 -9.09
N ILE A 242 21.70 -6.19 -8.29
CA ILE A 242 21.25 -6.72 -6.99
C ILE A 242 20.44 -8.02 -7.18
N LEU A 243 19.58 -8.07 -8.20
CA LEU A 243 18.77 -9.26 -8.49
C LEU A 243 19.61 -10.43 -9.03
N LEU A 244 20.64 -10.13 -9.83
CA LEU A 244 21.63 -11.11 -10.31
C LEU A 244 22.46 -11.69 -9.16
N ASP A 245 22.97 -10.85 -8.27
CA ASP A 245 23.74 -11.27 -7.08
C ASP A 245 22.92 -12.21 -6.17
N LYS A 246 21.62 -11.95 -6.08
CA LYS A 246 20.66 -12.80 -5.37
C LYS A 246 20.21 -14.04 -6.12
N LYS A 247 20.62 -14.17 -7.39
CA LYS A 247 20.21 -15.25 -8.30
C LYS A 247 18.69 -15.31 -8.49
N PHE A 248 18.03 -14.15 -8.59
CA PHE A 248 16.60 -14.07 -8.88
C PHE A 248 16.34 -14.08 -10.38
N ILE A 249 17.28 -13.56 -11.17
CA ILE A 249 17.25 -13.50 -12.64
C ILE A 249 18.57 -14.02 -13.21
N GLU A 250 18.57 -14.37 -14.50
CA GLU A 250 19.76 -14.79 -15.28
C GLU A 250 20.35 -13.64 -16.11
#